data_AF-A0A4P0Y0N5-F1
#
_entry.id   AF-A0A4P0Y0N5-F1
#
_cell.length_a   1.000
_cell.length_b   1.000
_cell.length_c   1.000
_cell.angle_alpha   90.00
_cell.angle_beta   90.00
_cell.angle_gamma   90.00
#
_symmetry.space_group_name_H-M   'P 1'
#
loop_
_entity.id
_entity.type
_entity.pdbx_description
1 polymer ?
#
loop_
_entity_poly.entity_id
_entity_poly.type
_entity_poly.pdbx_seq_one_letter_code
_entity_poly.pdbx_strand_id
1 'polypeptide(L)' 'MQALTHASSEQTTLLVTHQLEGLADWDDVWVMQDGQIIEQGDYATLARAGGVFSALLAHRQEEI' A
#
# COMPACT_ATOMS: atom_id res chain seq x y z
N MET A 1 -10.06 -6.97 -2.74
CA MET A 1 -8.81 -7.64 -3.20
C MET A 1 -8.73 -9.15 -2.97
N GLN A 2 -9.77 -9.82 -2.44
CA GLN A 2 -9.68 -11.23 -2.00
C GLN A 2 -9.13 -12.24 -3.05
N ALA A 3 -9.54 -12.15 -4.32
CA ALA A 3 -9.04 -13.06 -5.35
C ALA A 3 -7.54 -12.88 -5.65
N LEU A 4 -7.04 -11.64 -5.60
CA LEU A 4 -5.61 -11.37 -5.78
C LEU A 4 -4.80 -11.88 -4.60
N THR A 5 -5.27 -11.63 -3.37
CA THR A 5 -4.63 -12.14 -2.14
C THR A 5 -4.55 -13.67 -2.14
N HIS A 6 -5.59 -14.35 -2.62
CA HIS A 6 -5.57 -15.80 -2.73
C HIS A 6 -4.59 -16.28 -3.80
N ALA A 7 -4.51 -15.61 -4.95
CA ALA A 7 -3.56 -15.94 -6.00
C ALA A 7 -2.10 -15.67 -5.59
N SER A 8 -1.85 -14.76 -4.64
CA SER A 8 -0.50 -14.37 -4.21
C SER A 8 0.08 -15.24 -3.10
N SER A 9 -0.69 -16.12 -2.45
CA SER A 9 -0.27 -16.77 -1.19
C SER A 9 0.88 -17.78 -1.32
N GLU A 10 1.19 -18.27 -2.52
CA GLU A 10 2.21 -19.31 -2.74
C GLU A 10 3.33 -18.86 -3.69
N GLN A 11 3.40 -17.57 -4.00
CA GLN A 11 4.38 -17.03 -4.95
C GLN A 11 4.77 -15.60 -4.59
N THR A 12 6.00 -15.21 -4.94
CA THR A 12 6.43 -13.82 -4.85
C THR A 12 5.56 -12.97 -5.78
N THR A 13 4.81 -12.04 -5.20
CA THR A 13 3.86 -11.19 -5.94
C THR A 13 4.21 -9.72 -5.74
N LEU A 14 4.29 -8.99 -6.85
CA LEU A 14 4.40 -7.53 -6.85
C LEU A 14 3.07 -6.94 -7.35
N LEU A 15 2.30 -6.32 -6.46
CA LEU A 15 1.07 -5.63 -6.80
C LEU A 15 1.32 -4.13 -7.00
N VAL A 16 1.10 -3.64 -8.22
CA VAL A 16 1.08 -2.20 -8.51
C VAL A 16 -0.37 -1.72 -8.52
N THR A 17 -0.74 -0.88 -7.56
CA THR A 17 -2.12 -0.42 -7.40
C THR A 17 -2.19 1.01 -6.90
N HIS A 18 -3.26 1.72 -7.28
CA HIS A 18 -3.66 2.95 -6.59
C HIS A 18 -4.64 2.65 -5.45
N GLN A 19 -5.32 1.50 -5.46
CA GLN A 19 -6.27 1.10 -4.41
C GLN A 19 -5.51 0.85 -3.10
N LEU A 20 -5.99 1.42 -2.00
CA LEU A 20 -5.36 1.32 -0.68
C LEU A 20 -6.05 0.24 0.17
N GLU A 21 -7.23 -0.19 -0.25
CA GLU A 21 -8.09 -1.16 0.42
C GLU A 21 -7.46 -2.56 0.36
N GLY A 22 -7.15 -3.12 1.52
CA GLY A 22 -6.54 -4.45 1.62
C GLY A 22 -5.02 -4.48 1.45
N LEU A 23 -4.34 -3.31 1.46
CA LEU A 23 -2.88 -3.25 1.54
C LEU A 23 -2.33 -3.70 2.90
N ALA A 24 -3.16 -3.69 3.95
CA ALA A 24 -2.76 -4.14 5.29
C ALA A 24 -2.41 -5.65 5.37
N ASP A 25 -2.83 -6.44 4.39
CA ASP A 25 -2.55 -7.88 4.30
C ASP A 25 -1.25 -8.20 3.53
N TRP A 26 -0.53 -7.18 3.05
CA TRP A 26 0.72 -7.34 2.29
C TRP A 26 1.95 -7.11 3.16
N ASP A 27 3.06 -7.79 2.82
CA ASP A 27 4.28 -7.81 3.62
C ASP A 27 5.02 -6.46 3.64
N ASP A 28 5.05 -5.75 2.50
CA ASP A 28 5.81 -4.52 2.32
C ASP A 28 5.07 -3.59 1.33
N VAL A 29 5.09 -2.29 1.61
CA VAL A 29 4.43 -1.25 0.82
C VAL A 29 5.49 -0.27 0.31
N TRP A 30 5.54 -0.09 -1.00
CA TRP A 30 6.49 0.81 -1.65
C TRP A 30 5.73 1.98 -2.28
N VAL A 31 6.05 3.20 -1.84
CA VAL A 31 5.48 4.42 -2.42
C VAL A 31 6.45 4.97 -3.44
N MET A 32 5.97 5.11 -4.68
CA MET A 32 6.74 5.70 -5.76
C MET A 32 6.22 7.09 -6.10
N GLN A 33 7.13 8.06 -6.23
CA GLN A 33 6.84 9.40 -6.71
C GLN A 33 7.98 9.86 -7.63
N ASP A 34 7.64 10.50 -8.75
CA ASP A 34 8.61 11.04 -9.72
C ASP A 34 9.69 10.02 -10.17
N GLY A 35 9.29 8.75 -10.30
CA GLY A 35 10.17 7.65 -10.71
C GLY A 35 11.13 7.13 -9.63
N GLN A 36 10.92 7.51 -8.36
CA GLN A 36 11.74 7.09 -7.23
C GLN A 36 10.89 6.46 -6.12
N ILE A 37 11.44 5.45 -5.44
CA ILE A 37 10.83 4.92 -4.21
C ILE A 37 11.14 5.90 -3.09
N ILE A 38 10.11 6.58 -2.59
CA ILE A 38 10.22 7.63 -1.57
C ILE A 38 9.94 7.10 -0.16
N GLU A 39 9.14 6.03 -0.05
CA GLU A 39 8.85 5.33 1.21
C GLU A 39 8.78 3.83 0.97
N GLN A 40 9.23 3.06 1.96
CA GLN A 40 9.18 1.60 1.98
C GLN A 40 9.03 1.12 3.42
N GLY A 41 8.21 0.10 3.64
CA GLY A 41 8.01 -0.54 4.94
C GLY A 41 6.65 -1.21 5.07
N ASP A 42 6.40 -1.79 6.24
CA ASP A 42 5.10 -2.38 6.53
C ASP A 42 4.00 -1.31 6.60
N TYR A 43 2.75 -1.74 6.33
CA TYR A 43 1.58 -0.87 6.30
C TYR A 43 1.43 -0.05 7.60
N ALA A 44 1.57 -0.67 8.77
CA ALA A 44 1.30 -0.04 10.04
C ALA A 44 2.33 1.04 10.39
N THR A 45 3.59 0.79 10.04
CA THR A 45 4.68 1.76 10.21
C THR A 45 4.47 2.97 9.31
N LEU A 46 4.24 2.76 8.01
CA LEU A 46 4.04 3.87 7.07
C LEU A 46 2.76 4.67 7.35
N ALA A 47 1.67 4.00 7.75
CA ALA A 47 0.42 4.66 8.10
C ALA A 47 0.55 5.61 9.31
N ARG A 48 1.49 5.32 10.23
CA ARG A 48 1.76 6.17 11.41
C ARG A 48 2.90 7.16 11.21
N ALA A 49 3.68 7.04 10.14
CA ALA A 49 4.88 7.84 9.90
C ALA A 49 4.58 9.30 9.57
N GLY A 50 3.33 9.65 9.23
CA GLY A 50 2.99 11.02 8.80
C GLY A 50 3.55 11.40 7.43
N GLY A 51 3.99 10.40 6.63
CA GLY A 51 4.54 10.57 5.29
C GLY A 51 3.46 10.62 4.19
N VAL A 52 3.91 10.53 2.93
CA VAL A 52 3.06 10.49 1.73
C VAL A 52 2.08 9.34 1.78
N PHE A 53 2.49 8.15 2.24
CA PHE A 53 1.55 7.02 2.39
C PHE A 53 0.38 7.36 3.32
N SER A 54 0.66 7.95 4.48
CA SER A 54 -0.39 8.36 5.44
C SER A 54 -1.29 9.46 4.88
N ALA A 55 -0.75 10.39 4.08
CA ALA A 55 -1.54 11.42 3.42
C ALA A 55 -2.47 10.81 2.36
N LEU A 56 -2.01 9.83 1.58
CA LEU A 56 -2.83 9.10 0.62
C LEU A 56 -3.98 8.35 1.31
N LEU A 57 -3.72 7.74 2.47
CA LEU A 57 -4.75 7.10 3.28
C LEU A 57 -5.81 8.10 3.77
N ALA A 58 -5.39 9.29 4.20
CA ALA A 58 -6.31 10.33 4.65
C ALA A 58 -7.22 10.84 3.52
N HIS A 59 -6.67 11.05 2.31
CA HIS A 59 -7.44 11.54 1.15
C HIS A 59 -8.48 10.51 0.66
N ARG A 60 -8.26 9.22 0.90
CA ARG A 60 -9.26 8.17 0.60
C ARG A 60 -10.49 8.23 1.49
N GLN A 61 -10.41 8.82 2.68
CA GLN A 61 -11.55 8.91 3.61
C GLN A 61 -12.55 10.02 3.23
N GLU A 62 -12.20 10.89 2.28
CA GLU A 62 -13.02 12.04 1.89
C GLU A 62 -13.95 11.79 0.68
N GLU A 63 -13.84 10.64 -0.02
CA GLU A 63 -14.70 10.30 -1.18
C GLU A 63 -16.04 9.62 -0.82
N ILE A 64 -16.67 9.96 0.32
CA ILE A 64 -18.00 9.46 0.71
C ILE A 64 -19.12 10.39 0.24
#